data_AF-A0A1E8YTL4-F1
#
_entry.id   AF-A0A1E8YTL4-F1
#
_cell.length_a   1.000
_cell.length_b   1.000
_cell.length_c   1.000
_cell.angle_alpha   90.00
_cell.angle_beta   90.00
_cell.angle_gamma   90.00
#
_symmetry.space_group_name_H-M   'P 1'
#
loop_
_entity.id
_entity.type
_entity.pdbx_description
1 polymer ?
#
loop_
_entity_poly.entity_id
_entity_poly.type
_entity_poly.pdbx_seq_one_letter_code
_entity_poly.pdbx_strand_id
1 'polypeptide(L)'
;MRNETGYFQIGPFTYSVENGITEGDTVCSLYARVSSVFIDHTTMEQTYQLEFKHAVLNEIYKIKVEYSELLTSGISSLMRLGLDVTNSNKQSLSNALLASIPYAEVVFVVTSYGFNKFKGMQIFITDKVLSKEPIKELLVVQNNKYDLAPKGSLVDWLQMYEDYVKGYPPLELAVVYMLT
;
A
#
# COMPACT_ATOMS: atom_id res chain seq x y z
N MET A 1 17.09 -7.03 -2.11
CA MET A 1 18.09 -5.94 -2.12
C MET A 1 17.96 -5.23 -3.46
N ARG A 2 17.69 -3.91 -3.46
CA ARG A 2 17.67 -3.11 -4.69
C ARG A 2 19.12 -2.82 -5.08
N ASN A 3 19.57 -3.31 -6.25
CA ASN A 3 20.82 -2.85 -6.85
C ASN A 3 20.59 -1.51 -7.55
N GLU A 4 21.61 -0.66 -7.51
CA GLU A 4 21.65 0.72 -8.01
C GLU A 4 21.41 0.86 -9.54
N THR A 5 21.21 -0.27 -10.25
CA THR A 5 20.99 -0.33 -11.71
C THR A 5 19.52 -0.54 -12.12
N GLY A 6 18.56 -0.61 -11.18
CA GLY A 6 17.13 -0.77 -11.53
C GLY A 6 16.77 -2.09 -12.21
N TYR A 7 17.67 -3.08 -12.14
CA TYR A 7 17.55 -4.42 -12.71
C TYR A 7 17.37 -5.45 -11.58
N PHE A 8 16.43 -6.38 -11.72
CA PHE A 8 16.35 -7.56 -10.86
C PHE A 8 15.78 -8.76 -11.62
N GLN A 9 16.20 -9.97 -11.23
CA GLN A 9 15.80 -11.24 -11.87
C GLN A 9 14.98 -12.08 -10.90
N ILE A 10 13.86 -12.63 -11.38
CA ILE A 10 12.99 -13.53 -10.64
C ILE A 10 12.66 -14.74 -11.52
N GLY A 11 13.21 -15.90 -11.15
CA GLY A 11 13.07 -17.11 -11.95
C GLY A 11 13.58 -16.89 -13.38
N PRO A 12 12.76 -17.19 -14.41
CA PRO A 12 13.16 -17.00 -15.81
C PRO A 12 13.03 -15.54 -16.27
N PHE A 13 12.40 -14.67 -15.47
CA PHE A 13 12.10 -13.29 -15.85
C PHE A 13 13.13 -12.30 -15.31
N THR A 14 13.47 -11.35 -16.16
CA THR A 14 14.31 -10.21 -15.85
C THR A 14 13.49 -8.93 -15.97
N TYR A 15 13.61 -8.05 -14.98
CA TYR A 15 12.87 -6.79 -14.90
C TYR A 15 13.85 -5.63 -14.93
N SER A 16 13.68 -4.73 -15.91
CA SER A 16 14.48 -3.53 -16.08
C SER A 16 13.59 -2.37 -16.52
N VAL A 17 13.77 -1.20 -15.90
CA VAL A 17 13.05 0.02 -16.31
C VAL A 17 13.40 0.46 -17.74
N GLU A 18 14.61 0.15 -18.17
CA GLU A 18 15.12 0.48 -19.50
C GLU A 18 14.72 -0.57 -20.54
N ASN A 19 15.02 -1.84 -20.24
CA ASN A 19 14.87 -2.95 -21.20
C ASN A 19 13.52 -3.68 -21.11
N GLY A 20 12.67 -3.30 -20.15
CA GLY A 20 11.37 -3.93 -19.91
C GLY A 20 11.48 -5.26 -19.17
N ILE A 21 10.54 -6.15 -19.45
CA ILE A 21 10.53 -7.52 -18.94
C ILE A 21 11.07 -8.44 -20.02
N THR A 22 12.05 -9.29 -19.70
CA THR A 22 12.55 -10.31 -20.62
C THR A 22 12.49 -11.71 -20.01
N GLU A 23 12.34 -12.72 -20.86
CA GLU A 23 12.44 -14.15 -20.52
C GLU A 23 13.56 -14.74 -21.38
N GLY A 24 14.75 -14.92 -20.80
CA GLY A 24 15.97 -15.13 -21.58
C GLY A 24 16.23 -13.96 -22.53
N ASP A 25 16.39 -14.25 -23.83
CA ASP A 25 16.62 -13.24 -24.89
C ASP A 25 15.32 -12.64 -25.46
N THR A 26 14.16 -13.11 -25.00
CA THR A 26 12.86 -12.66 -25.53
C THR A 26 12.32 -11.49 -24.70
N VAL A 27 11.99 -10.37 -25.36
CA VAL A 27 11.28 -9.26 -24.72
C VAL A 27 9.82 -9.63 -24.55
N CYS A 28 9.34 -9.64 -23.31
CA CYS A 28 7.94 -9.89 -22.97
C CYS A 28 7.11 -8.61 -23.11
N SER A 29 7.50 -7.53 -22.45
CA SER A 29 6.72 -6.28 -22.40
C SER A 29 7.59 -5.13 -21.91
N LEU A 30 7.06 -3.91 -21.94
CA LEU A 30 7.60 -2.82 -21.12
C LEU A 30 7.64 -3.21 -19.63
N TYR A 31 8.41 -2.42 -18.86
CA TYR A 31 8.61 -2.68 -17.44
C TYR A 31 7.28 -2.70 -16.69
N ALA A 32 7.04 -3.79 -15.97
CA ALA A 32 5.94 -3.91 -15.03
C ALA A 32 6.27 -4.94 -13.94
N ARG A 33 5.83 -4.68 -12.72
CA ARG A 33 5.94 -5.63 -11.60
C ARG A 33 4.90 -5.36 -10.53
N VAL A 34 4.60 -6.37 -9.74
CA VAL A 34 3.95 -6.16 -8.44
C VAL A 34 5.01 -5.66 -7.47
N SER A 35 4.82 -4.42 -6.99
CA SER A 35 5.76 -3.76 -6.08
C SER A 35 5.39 -3.96 -4.61
N SER A 36 4.10 -4.05 -4.31
CA SER A 36 3.60 -4.28 -2.95
C SER A 36 2.33 -5.16 -2.98
N VAL A 37 2.11 -5.92 -1.91
CA VAL A 37 0.86 -6.65 -1.64
C VAL A 37 0.26 -6.04 -0.38
N PHE A 38 -0.94 -5.47 -0.50
CA PHE A 38 -1.71 -4.96 0.62
C PHE A 38 -2.64 -6.04 1.13
N ILE A 39 -2.59 -6.33 2.43
CA ILE A 39 -3.43 -7.34 3.09
C ILE A 39 -4.26 -6.64 4.16
N ASP A 40 -5.58 -6.65 4.04
CA ASP A 40 -6.44 -6.21 5.13
C ASP A 40 -6.24 -7.15 6.33
N HIS A 41 -5.80 -6.62 7.47
CA HIS A 41 -5.45 -7.44 8.63
C HIS A 41 -6.65 -8.16 9.27
N THR A 42 -7.89 -7.72 8.99
CA THR A 42 -9.12 -8.29 9.55
C THR A 42 -9.75 -9.29 8.57
N THR A 43 -9.92 -8.92 7.31
CA THR A 43 -10.57 -9.78 6.30
C THR A 43 -9.59 -10.71 5.59
N MET A 44 -8.29 -10.43 5.65
CA MET A 44 -7.22 -11.10 4.90
C MET A 44 -7.35 -10.96 3.38
N GLU A 45 -8.22 -10.06 2.90
CA GLU A 45 -8.34 -9.72 1.49
C GLU A 45 -7.08 -9.02 1.00
N GLN A 46 -6.71 -9.29 -0.26
CA GLN A 46 -5.45 -8.83 -0.84
C GLN A 46 -5.69 -7.95 -2.06
N THR A 47 -5.02 -6.80 -2.08
CA THR A 47 -4.91 -5.94 -3.27
C THR A 47 -3.44 -5.72 -3.61
N TYR A 48 -3.13 -5.43 -4.86
CA TYR A 48 -1.75 -5.46 -5.36
C TYR A 48 -1.36 -4.09 -5.90
N GLN A 49 -0.16 -3.61 -5.59
CA GLN A 49 0.39 -2.42 -6.23
C GLN A 49 1.15 -2.80 -7.49
N LEU A 50 0.58 -2.50 -8.66
CA LEU A 50 1.26 -2.62 -9.93
C LEU A 50 2.12 -1.37 -10.16
N GLU A 51 3.43 -1.56 -10.30
CA GLU A 51 4.39 -0.54 -10.72
C GLU A 51 4.79 -0.83 -12.17
N PHE A 52 4.55 0.10 -13.09
CA PHE A 52 4.75 -0.15 -14.52
C PHE A 52 5.13 1.12 -15.29
N LYS A 53 5.76 0.93 -16.44
CA LYS A 53 6.11 1.97 -17.39
C LYS A 53 4.96 2.19 -18.36
N HIS A 54 4.39 3.38 -18.35
CA HIS A 54 3.24 3.71 -19.19
C HIS A 54 3.66 3.76 -20.66
N ALA A 55 2.93 3.04 -21.54
CA ALA A 55 3.31 2.85 -22.94
C ALA A 55 3.42 4.15 -23.75
N VAL A 56 2.52 5.12 -23.49
CA VAL A 56 2.53 6.44 -24.16
C VAL A 56 3.45 7.45 -23.46
N LEU A 57 3.35 7.57 -22.13
CA LEU A 57 4.04 8.63 -21.38
C LEU A 57 5.50 8.29 -21.05
N ASN A 58 5.90 7.01 -21.15
CA ASN A 58 7.25 6.53 -20.88
C ASN A 58 7.73 6.74 -19.42
N GLU A 59 6.81 7.07 -18.50
CA GLU A 59 7.06 7.28 -17.07
C GLU A 59 6.57 6.09 -16.23
N ILE A 60 7.09 5.97 -15.00
CA ILE A 60 6.69 4.91 -14.05
C ILE A 60 5.47 5.36 -13.26
N TYR A 61 4.41 4.56 -13.30
CA TYR A 61 3.19 4.73 -12.53
C TYR A 61 3.01 3.60 -11.53
N LYS A 62 2.24 3.90 -10.48
CA LYS A 62 1.83 2.94 -9.45
C LYS A 62 0.33 3.00 -9.26
N ILE A 63 -0.33 1.85 -9.33
CA ILE A 63 -1.78 1.74 -9.17
C ILE A 63 -2.11 0.53 -8.30
N LYS A 64 -3.28 0.55 -7.64
CA LYS A 64 -3.83 -0.64 -6.99
C LYS A 64 -4.68 -1.42 -7.99
N VAL A 65 -4.53 -2.73 -8.01
CA VAL A 65 -5.26 -3.67 -8.88
C VAL A 65 -5.66 -4.91 -8.09
N GLU A 66 -6.67 -5.62 -8.59
CA GLU A 66 -7.11 -6.90 -8.06
C GLU A 66 -6.30 -8.07 -8.63
N TYR A 67 -6.26 -9.20 -7.93
CA TYR A 67 -5.54 -10.40 -8.40
C TYR A 67 -6.03 -10.87 -9.77
N SER A 68 -7.34 -10.79 -10.02
CA SER A 68 -7.96 -11.21 -11.28
C SER A 68 -7.45 -10.40 -12.49
N GLU A 69 -7.07 -9.15 -12.29
CA GLU A 69 -6.50 -8.29 -13.33
C GLU A 69 -5.05 -8.66 -13.69
N LEU A 70 -4.36 -9.42 -12.82
CA LEU A 70 -3.01 -9.91 -13.10
C LEU A 70 -3.00 -11.22 -13.90
N LEU A 71 -4.14 -11.93 -13.93
CA LEU A 71 -4.30 -13.19 -14.66
C LEU A 71 -4.40 -12.95 -16.17
N THR A 72 -3.96 -13.92 -17.00
CA THR A 72 -4.05 -13.84 -18.47
C THR A 72 -5.46 -13.48 -18.96
N SER A 73 -6.51 -13.93 -18.26
CA SER A 73 -7.91 -13.64 -18.61
C SER A 73 -8.34 -12.20 -18.32
N GLY A 74 -7.72 -11.53 -17.35
CA GLY A 74 -8.07 -10.17 -16.91
C GLY A 74 -7.10 -9.08 -17.37
N ILE A 75 -5.86 -9.42 -17.70
CA ILE A 75 -4.76 -8.46 -17.92
C ILE A 75 -5.01 -7.44 -19.03
N SER A 76 -5.86 -7.74 -20.00
CA SER A 76 -6.29 -6.77 -21.01
C SER A 76 -7.02 -5.55 -20.42
N SER A 77 -7.64 -5.65 -19.22
CA SER A 77 -8.27 -4.50 -18.55
C SER A 77 -7.28 -3.38 -18.24
N LEU A 78 -6.02 -3.73 -18.01
CA LEU A 78 -4.94 -2.81 -17.63
C LEU A 78 -4.45 -1.95 -18.80
N MET A 79 -4.80 -2.30 -20.04
CA MET A 79 -4.54 -1.45 -21.23
C MET A 79 -5.13 -0.05 -21.07
N ARG A 80 -6.32 0.05 -20.43
CA ARG A 80 -6.99 1.33 -20.15
C ARG A 80 -6.13 2.27 -19.30
N LEU A 81 -5.21 1.71 -18.51
CA LEU A 81 -4.31 2.43 -17.61
C LEU A 81 -2.93 2.67 -18.24
N GLY A 82 -2.75 2.31 -19.52
CA GLY A 82 -1.52 2.55 -20.27
C GLY A 82 -0.47 1.45 -20.16
N LEU A 83 -0.84 0.26 -19.68
CA LEU A 83 0.05 -0.91 -19.66
C LEU A 83 0.21 -1.49 -21.08
N ASP A 84 1.43 -1.90 -21.44
CA ASP A 84 1.74 -2.52 -22.73
C ASP A 84 1.25 -3.99 -22.80
N VAL A 85 -0.04 -4.16 -23.04
CA VAL A 85 -0.67 -5.48 -23.20
C VAL A 85 -1.13 -5.66 -24.64
N THR A 86 -0.68 -6.75 -25.24
CA THR A 86 -1.01 -7.18 -26.60
C THR A 86 -1.38 -8.66 -26.59
N ASN A 87 -2.03 -9.14 -27.66
CA ASN A 87 -2.33 -10.57 -27.78
C ASN A 87 -1.07 -11.44 -27.81
N SER A 88 0.05 -10.90 -28.30
CA SER A 88 1.34 -11.58 -28.37
C SER A 88 2.05 -11.69 -27.02
N ASN A 89 1.85 -10.73 -26.09
CA ASN A 89 2.61 -10.71 -24.83
C ASN A 89 1.80 -11.05 -23.58
N LYS A 90 0.47 -11.02 -23.62
CA LYS A 90 -0.39 -11.10 -22.43
C LYS A 90 -0.08 -12.29 -21.50
N GLN A 91 0.29 -13.45 -22.07
CA GLN A 91 0.60 -14.64 -21.29
C GLN A 91 1.93 -14.48 -20.54
N SER A 92 2.99 -14.09 -21.24
CA SER A 92 4.31 -13.88 -20.62
C SER A 92 4.28 -12.74 -19.62
N LEU A 93 3.56 -11.66 -19.91
CA LEU A 93 3.38 -10.54 -18.98
C LEU A 93 2.64 -10.98 -17.71
N SER A 94 1.52 -11.71 -17.85
CA SER A 94 0.79 -12.24 -16.67
C SER A 94 1.68 -13.13 -15.82
N ASN A 95 2.42 -14.06 -16.45
CA ASN A 95 3.36 -14.94 -15.76
C ASN A 95 4.45 -14.17 -15.02
N ALA A 96 5.01 -13.12 -15.63
CA ALA A 96 6.00 -12.26 -15.00
C ALA A 96 5.40 -11.51 -13.80
N LEU A 97 4.23 -10.87 -13.96
CA LEU A 97 3.57 -10.18 -12.85
C LEU A 97 3.30 -11.12 -11.67
N LEU A 98 2.77 -12.32 -11.93
CA LEU A 98 2.55 -13.33 -10.89
C LEU A 98 3.86 -13.81 -10.26
N ALA A 99 4.92 -14.00 -11.05
CA ALA A 99 6.24 -14.37 -10.53
C ALA A 99 6.84 -13.28 -9.62
N SER A 100 6.49 -12.00 -9.83
CA SER A 100 6.97 -10.90 -9.00
C SER A 100 6.30 -10.80 -7.62
N ILE A 101 5.12 -11.39 -7.42
CA ILE A 101 4.33 -11.28 -6.17
C ILE A 101 5.12 -11.71 -4.91
N PRO A 102 5.82 -12.87 -4.87
CA PRO A 102 6.54 -13.30 -3.67
C PRO A 102 7.68 -12.37 -3.24
N TYR A 103 8.09 -11.44 -4.11
CA TYR A 103 9.19 -10.51 -3.88
C TYR A 103 8.69 -9.07 -3.64
N ALA A 104 7.38 -8.86 -3.68
CA ALA A 104 6.75 -7.59 -3.39
C ALA A 104 6.78 -7.28 -1.89
N GLU A 105 6.77 -5.99 -1.55
CA GLU A 105 6.68 -5.54 -0.16
C GLU A 105 5.30 -5.87 0.41
N VAL A 106 5.25 -6.62 1.52
CA VAL A 106 3.99 -6.94 2.19
C VAL A 106 3.60 -5.80 3.12
N VAL A 107 2.42 -5.24 2.89
CA VAL A 107 1.85 -4.12 3.64
C VAL A 107 0.56 -4.57 4.29
N PHE A 108 0.49 -4.58 5.61
CA PHE A 108 -0.76 -4.83 6.31
C PHE A 108 -1.56 -3.54 6.42
N VAL A 109 -2.85 -3.61 6.11
CA VAL A 109 -3.77 -2.47 6.12
C VAL A 109 -4.74 -2.62 7.29
N VAL A 110 -4.87 -1.55 8.09
CA VAL A 110 -5.86 -1.46 9.15
C VAL A 110 -6.97 -0.48 8.78
N THR A 111 -8.22 -0.96 8.86
CA THR A 111 -9.43 -0.24 8.46
C THR A 111 -10.31 0.18 9.64
N SER A 112 -9.98 -0.29 10.84
CA SER A 112 -10.63 0.03 12.12
C SER A 112 -9.87 1.12 12.88
N TYR A 113 -10.53 1.81 13.81
CA TYR A 113 -9.92 2.76 14.74
C TYR A 113 -10.06 2.29 16.19
N GLY A 114 -9.23 2.85 17.08
CA GLY A 114 -9.22 2.51 18.51
C GLY A 114 -8.41 1.25 18.81
N PHE A 115 -8.76 0.57 19.90
CA PHE A 115 -8.07 -0.63 20.35
C PHE A 115 -8.33 -1.82 19.43
N ASN A 116 -7.26 -2.49 18.99
CA ASN A 116 -7.33 -3.72 18.20
C ASN A 116 -6.15 -4.64 18.55
N LYS A 117 -6.09 -5.83 17.94
CA LYS A 117 -4.99 -6.78 18.06
C LYS A 117 -4.39 -7.08 16.69
N PHE A 118 -3.07 -7.04 16.62
CA PHE A 118 -2.32 -7.49 15.44
C PHE A 118 -1.33 -8.58 15.86
N LYS A 119 -1.50 -9.78 15.29
CA LYS A 119 -0.69 -10.98 15.63
C LYS A 119 -0.57 -11.23 17.14
N GLY A 120 -1.67 -11.01 17.88
CA GLY A 120 -1.73 -11.18 19.34
C GLY A 120 -1.23 -9.99 20.16
N MET A 121 -0.58 -9.00 19.55
CA MET A 121 -0.17 -7.77 20.21
C MET A 121 -1.31 -6.76 20.26
N GLN A 122 -1.50 -6.11 21.40
CA GLN A 122 -2.44 -5.01 21.53
C GLN A 122 -1.90 -3.78 20.80
N ILE A 123 -2.71 -3.21 19.91
CA ILE A 123 -2.41 -1.99 19.17
C ILE A 123 -3.53 -0.97 19.37
N PHE A 124 -3.22 0.30 19.12
CA PHE A 124 -4.17 1.40 19.11
C PHE A 124 -4.05 2.15 17.79
N ILE A 125 -5.16 2.33 17.07
CA ILE A 125 -5.19 2.84 15.71
C ILE A 125 -5.85 4.22 15.67
N THR A 126 -5.10 5.24 15.27
CA THR A 126 -5.54 6.62 15.01
C THR A 126 -5.33 6.96 13.53
N ASP A 127 -4.79 8.14 13.20
CA ASP A 127 -4.09 8.43 11.94
C ASP A 127 -2.82 7.58 11.72
N LYS A 128 -2.33 6.94 12.78
CA LYS A 128 -1.16 6.04 12.81
C LYS A 128 -1.46 4.81 13.65
N VAL A 129 -0.61 3.80 13.56
CA VAL A 129 -0.67 2.66 14.48
C VAL A 129 0.31 2.86 15.62
N LEU A 130 -0.22 2.86 16.84
CA LEU A 130 0.53 2.91 18.08
C LEU A 130 0.56 1.53 18.72
N SER A 131 1.71 1.16 19.25
CA SER A 131 1.94 -0.11 19.92
C SER A 131 2.99 0.05 21.01
N LYS A 132 2.90 -0.78 22.05
CA LYS A 132 3.89 -0.76 23.14
C LYS A 132 5.25 -1.26 22.66
N GLU A 133 5.24 -2.29 21.80
CA GLU A 133 6.42 -2.91 21.24
C GLU A 133 6.52 -2.60 19.74
N PRO A 134 7.71 -2.39 19.18
CA PRO A 134 7.86 -2.12 17.76
C PRO A 134 7.29 -3.24 16.89
N ILE A 135 6.40 -2.89 15.96
CA ILE A 135 5.87 -3.80 14.94
C ILE A 135 6.93 -3.93 13.85
N LYS A 136 7.30 -5.17 13.51
CA LYS A 136 8.32 -5.45 12.49
C LYS A 136 7.76 -5.29 11.08
N GLU A 137 6.49 -5.64 10.90
CA GLU A 137 5.78 -5.55 9.65
C GLU A 137 5.39 -4.11 9.31
N LEU A 138 5.35 -3.79 8.01
CA LEU A 138 4.82 -2.53 7.55
C LEU A 138 3.29 -2.53 7.70
N LEU A 139 2.80 -1.74 8.65
CA LEU A 139 1.39 -1.63 9.00
C LEU A 139 0.92 -0.19 8.75
N VAL A 140 -0.09 -0.02 7.90
CA VAL A 140 -0.58 1.30 7.48
C VAL A 140 -2.08 1.45 7.75
N VAL A 141 -2.49 2.64 8.15
CA VAL A 141 -3.90 2.99 8.34
C VAL A 141 -4.53 3.36 7.01
N GLN A 142 -5.68 2.77 6.71
CA GLN A 142 -6.50 3.22 5.58
C GLN A 142 -7.30 4.45 5.99
N ASN A 143 -6.80 5.64 5.64
CA ASN A 143 -7.37 6.94 6.04
C ASN A 143 -8.62 7.34 5.25
N ASN A 144 -9.59 6.44 5.05
CA ASN A 144 -10.75 6.71 4.20
C ASN A 144 -12.08 6.95 4.94
N LYS A 145 -12.12 6.79 6.27
CA LYS A 145 -13.37 6.93 7.04
C LYS A 145 -13.43 8.15 7.95
N TYR A 146 -12.35 8.47 8.67
CA TYR A 146 -12.29 9.64 9.55
C TYR A 146 -11.00 10.43 9.33
N ASP A 147 -11.10 11.76 9.37
CA ASP A 147 -9.95 12.67 9.38
C ASP A 147 -9.43 12.81 10.82
N LEU A 148 -8.63 11.85 11.24
CA LEU A 148 -7.95 11.86 12.54
C LEU A 148 -6.56 12.52 12.47
N ALA A 149 -6.20 13.13 11.34
CA ALA A 149 -4.93 13.81 11.20
C ALA A 149 -4.91 15.01 12.17
N PRO A 150 -3.87 15.16 13.03
CA PRO A 150 -3.78 16.29 13.94
C PRO A 150 -3.83 17.63 13.18
N LYS A 151 -4.64 18.57 13.68
CA LYS A 151 -4.72 19.95 13.18
C LYS A 151 -4.42 20.93 14.30
N GLY A 152 -3.63 21.96 14.00
CA GLY A 152 -3.12 22.90 14.99
C GLY A 152 -1.93 22.33 15.77
N SER A 153 -1.67 22.90 16.95
CA SER A 153 -0.59 22.43 17.82
C SER A 153 -1.11 21.97 19.18
N LEU A 154 -0.36 21.06 19.82
CA LEU A 154 -0.66 20.65 21.20
C LEU A 154 -0.63 21.86 22.16
N VAL A 155 0.27 22.82 21.92
CA VAL A 155 0.38 24.03 22.75
C VAL A 155 -0.89 24.85 22.70
N ASP A 156 -1.45 25.07 21.51
CA ASP A 156 -2.70 25.83 21.35
C ASP A 156 -3.88 25.11 22.03
N TRP A 157 -3.94 23.78 21.92
CA TRP A 157 -4.96 22.97 22.60
C TRP A 157 -4.85 23.04 24.12
N LEU A 158 -3.63 22.98 24.67
CA LEU A 158 -3.39 23.11 26.10
C LEU A 158 -3.74 24.52 26.60
N GLN A 159 -3.40 25.55 25.83
CA GLN A 159 -3.77 26.93 26.17
C GLN A 159 -5.29 27.12 26.16
N MET A 160 -5.99 26.60 25.15
CA MET A 160 -7.45 26.62 25.09
C MET A 160 -8.08 25.89 26.28
N TYR A 161 -7.51 24.76 26.70
CA TYR A 161 -7.97 24.04 27.88
C TYR A 161 -7.83 24.88 29.16
N GLU A 162 -6.66 25.49 29.38
CA GLU A 162 -6.40 26.34 30.55
C GLU A 162 -7.28 27.58 30.58
N ASP A 163 -7.50 28.25 29.44
CA ASP A 163 -8.25 29.51 29.37
C ASP A 163 -9.77 29.32 29.42
N TYR A 164 -10.29 28.21 28.87
CA TYR A 164 -11.74 28.06 28.61
C TYR A 164 -12.39 26.81 29.20
N VAL A 165 -11.62 25.78 29.54
CA VAL A 165 -12.17 24.49 30.03
C VAL A 165 -11.95 24.32 31.52
N LYS A 166 -10.76 24.64 32.00
CA LYS A 166 -10.37 24.42 33.40
C LYS A 166 -11.25 25.20 34.36
N GLY A 167 -11.73 24.52 35.41
CA GLY A 167 -12.66 25.10 36.39
C GLY A 167 -14.12 25.07 35.96
N TYR A 168 -14.44 24.51 34.78
CA TYR A 168 -15.81 24.31 34.30
C TYR A 168 -16.11 22.79 34.22
N PRO A 169 -16.69 22.18 35.27
CA PRO A 169 -16.83 20.73 35.38
C PRO A 169 -17.49 20.02 34.19
N PRO A 170 -18.54 20.58 33.53
CA PRO A 170 -19.12 19.95 32.34
C PRO A 170 -18.14 19.86 31.17
N LEU A 171 -17.29 20.88 30.99
CA LEU A 171 -16.30 20.91 29.90
C LEU A 171 -15.11 20.02 30.22
N GLU A 172 -14.66 20.00 31.47
CA GLU A 172 -13.63 19.07 31.93
C GLU A 172 -14.07 17.62 31.73
N LEU A 173 -15.32 17.30 32.08
CA LEU A 173 -15.89 15.97 31.87
C LEU A 173 -16.01 15.62 30.38
N ALA A 174 -16.36 16.58 29.53
CA ALA A 174 -16.43 16.35 28.09
C ALA A 174 -15.06 15.94 27.50
N VAL A 175 -13.96 16.57 27.96
CA VAL A 175 -12.60 16.17 27.55
C VAL A 175 -12.28 14.76 28.04
N VAL A 176 -12.62 14.43 29.29
CA VAL A 176 -12.38 13.08 29.84
C VAL A 176 -13.13 12.00 29.05
N TYR A 177 -14.41 12.23 28.71
CA TYR A 177 -15.21 11.27 27.96
C TYR A 177 -14.75 11.06 26.51
N MET A 178 -14.01 12.01 25.92
CA MET A 178 -13.41 11.81 24.60
C MET A 178 -12.14 10.94 24.64
N LEU A 179 -11.54 10.73 25.82
CA LEU A 179 -10.31 9.96 25.99
C LEU A 179 -10.54 8.49 26.41
N THR A 180 -11.77 8.13 26.77
CA THR A 180 -12.20 6.79 27.20
C THR A 180 -12.92 6.03 26.10
#